data_AF-A0A7C5XVH9-F1
#
_entry.id   AF-A0A7C5XVH9-F1
#
_cell.length_a   1.000
_cell.length_b   1.000
_cell.length_c   1.000
_cell.angle_alpha   90.00
_cell.angle_beta   90.00
_cell.angle_gamma   90.00
#
_symmetry.space_group_name_H-M   'P 1'
#
loop_
_entity.id
_entity.type
_entity.pdbx_description
1 polymer ?
#
loop_
_entity_poly.entity_id
_entity_poly.type
_entity_poly.pdbx_seq_one_letter_code
_entity_poly.pdbx_strand_id
1 'polypeptide(L)'
;MSGSRTAKGITRRGFVVGCSAGLAVLGTSRLSLAGVAGGGGDHEVLVVVFLRGGADGLSIVAPMDGDDRGYYEAARPSLALPASGDDALLPLERGFGLHPAAGALHPLYQDGRLAVIHAAGMHADTRSHFDAQELMELGTPSSRTTSTGWITRHLASAPGMPAEILMPSLAVSDAQPTSLLGSRETIAMDDPDSFDIDTGGWRWRDVQRLTLRRIYREGSGRVQAAGRQAMDAMDLIEAYADEDIEPANGAQYPSTSFGRQMKLVAQIVKLDIGLRVA
;
A
#
# COMPACT_ATOMS: atom_id res chain seq x y z
N MET A 1 -30.71 59.38 -40.59
CA MET A 1 -31.11 57.96 -40.65
C MET A 1 -30.36 57.22 -39.56
N SER A 2 -31.03 56.96 -38.43
CA SER A 2 -30.46 56.27 -37.27
C SER A 2 -30.92 54.82 -37.31
N GLY A 3 -29.99 53.88 -37.43
CA GLY A 3 -30.26 52.44 -37.47
C GLY A 3 -29.67 51.77 -36.22
N SER A 4 -30.55 51.37 -35.30
CA SER A 4 -30.24 50.68 -34.05
C SER A 4 -29.66 49.28 -34.29
N ARG A 5 -28.56 48.93 -33.63
CA ARG A 5 -28.11 47.53 -33.49
C ARG A 5 -28.79 46.92 -32.26
N THR A 6 -29.72 45.98 -32.47
CA THR A 6 -30.27 45.14 -31.41
C THR A 6 -29.34 43.94 -31.20
N ALA A 7 -28.67 43.89 -30.04
CA ALA A 7 -27.96 42.70 -29.60
C ALA A 7 -29.00 41.63 -29.23
N LYS A 8 -28.98 40.47 -29.91
CA LYS A 8 -29.77 39.29 -29.52
C LYS A 8 -29.17 38.72 -28.23
N GLY A 9 -29.73 39.11 -27.08
CA GLY A 9 -29.42 38.52 -25.80
C GLY A 9 -29.84 37.05 -25.73
N ILE A 10 -29.01 36.21 -25.10
CA ILE A 10 -29.34 34.82 -24.78
C ILE A 10 -30.60 34.83 -23.92
N THR A 11 -31.68 34.23 -24.42
CA THR A 11 -32.93 34.16 -23.67
C THR A 11 -32.81 33.10 -22.57
N ARG A 12 -33.51 33.29 -21.44
CA ARG A 12 -33.56 32.31 -20.34
C ARG A 12 -33.96 30.90 -20.81
N ARG A 13 -34.76 30.81 -21.89
CA ARG A 13 -35.09 29.55 -22.56
C ARG A 13 -33.91 28.94 -23.33
N GLY A 14 -33.11 29.75 -24.02
CA GLY A 14 -31.88 29.29 -24.67
C GLY A 14 -30.84 28.76 -23.68
N PHE A 15 -30.76 29.34 -22.48
CA PHE A 15 -29.90 28.85 -21.40
C PHE A 15 -30.36 27.49 -20.84
N VAL A 16 -31.67 27.33 -20.56
CA VAL A 16 -32.22 26.06 -20.03
C VAL A 16 -32.18 24.92 -21.07
N VAL A 17 -32.39 25.23 -22.35
CA VAL A 17 -32.23 24.26 -23.45
C VAL A 17 -30.75 23.90 -23.67
N GLY A 18 -29.83 24.85 -23.48
CA GLY A 18 -28.38 24.59 -23.50
C GLY A 18 -27.91 23.69 -22.36
N CYS A 19 -28.49 23.82 -21.15
CA CYS A 19 -28.17 22.95 -20.01
C CYS A 19 -28.72 21.52 -20.15
N SER A 20 -29.78 21.30 -20.92
CA SER A 20 -30.34 19.95 -21.15
C SER A 20 -29.62 19.18 -22.25
N ALA A 21 -28.95 19.88 -23.18
CA ALA A 21 -28.07 19.24 -24.18
C ALA A 21 -26.72 18.77 -23.59
N GLY A 22 -26.34 19.21 -22.39
CA GLY A 22 -25.12 18.78 -21.70
C GLY A 22 -25.22 17.45 -20.94
N LEU A 23 -26.44 16.93 -20.73
CA LEU A 23 -26.67 15.70 -19.94
C LEU A 23 -26.72 14.43 -20.80
N ALA A 24 -26.76 14.54 -22.13
CA ALA A 24 -26.84 13.38 -23.03
C ALA A 24 -25.48 12.80 -23.44
N VAL A 25 -24.35 13.39 -23.02
CA VAL A 25 -23.00 12.85 -23.30
C VAL A 25 -22.46 12.00 -22.13
N LEU A 26 -23.11 12.02 -20.96
CA LEU A 26 -22.66 11.27 -19.78
C LEU A 26 -22.92 9.75 -19.84
N GLY A 27 -23.55 9.24 -20.90
CA GLY A 27 -23.86 7.81 -21.04
C GLY A 27 -22.82 6.98 -21.80
N THR A 28 -21.77 7.59 -22.37
CA THR A 28 -20.78 6.86 -23.19
C THR A 28 -19.35 7.36 -23.02
N SER A 29 -18.99 7.85 -21.84
CA SER A 29 -17.60 7.78 -21.39
C SER A 29 -17.27 6.29 -21.22
N ARG A 30 -17.00 5.61 -22.34
CA ARG A 30 -16.18 4.41 -22.32
C ARG A 30 -14.85 4.89 -21.78
N LEU A 31 -14.67 4.77 -20.47
CA LEU A 31 -13.36 4.69 -19.83
C LEU A 31 -12.58 3.73 -20.72
N SER A 32 -11.75 4.33 -21.57
CA SER A 32 -10.86 3.57 -22.42
C SER A 32 -9.76 3.15 -21.47
N LEU A 33 -10.00 2.04 -20.77
CA LEU A 33 -9.00 1.27 -20.06
C LEU A 33 -8.10 0.54 -21.08
N ALA A 34 -7.80 1.23 -22.19
CA ALA A 34 -6.93 0.76 -23.25
C ALA A 34 -5.51 0.98 -22.76
N GLY A 35 -5.01 0.01 -21.99
CA GLY A 35 -3.68 0.08 -21.38
C GLY A 35 -3.56 -0.69 -20.07
N VAL A 36 -4.67 -1.09 -19.43
CA VAL A 36 -4.60 -2.11 -18.37
C VAL A 36 -4.41 -3.44 -19.07
N ALA A 37 -3.16 -3.70 -19.46
CA ALA A 37 -2.67 -5.06 -19.49
C ALA A 37 -2.80 -5.54 -18.04
N GLY A 38 -3.96 -6.10 -17.69
CA GLY A 38 -4.02 -7.13 -16.67
C GLY A 38 -2.93 -8.10 -17.07
N GLY A 39 -1.88 -8.13 -16.26
CA GLY A 39 -0.69 -8.88 -16.57
C GLY A 39 -1.08 -10.34 -16.48
N GLY A 40 -1.62 -10.90 -17.56
CA GLY A 40 -2.12 -12.27 -17.68
C GLY A 40 -1.00 -13.31 -17.60
N GLY A 41 -0.16 -13.19 -16.58
CA GLY A 41 0.85 -14.13 -16.17
C GLY A 41 0.92 -14.13 -14.64
N ASP A 42 1.08 -15.31 -14.06
CA ASP A 42 1.41 -15.48 -12.65
C ASP A 42 2.58 -14.55 -12.31
N HIS A 43 2.31 -13.53 -11.50
CA HIS A 43 3.35 -12.72 -10.91
C HIS A 43 3.24 -12.77 -9.40
N GLU A 44 4.41 -12.80 -8.76
CA GLU A 44 4.51 -12.79 -7.32
C GLU A 44 4.38 -11.35 -6.83
N VAL A 45 3.56 -11.16 -5.79
CA VAL A 45 3.44 -9.91 -5.06
C VAL A 45 4.19 -10.05 -3.75
N LEU A 46 5.15 -9.16 -3.51
CA LEU A 46 5.86 -9.07 -2.24
C LEU A 46 5.07 -8.17 -1.28
N VAL A 47 4.67 -8.71 -0.13
CA VAL A 47 4.06 -7.91 0.95
C VAL A 47 5.08 -7.71 2.06
N VAL A 48 5.41 -6.46 2.38
CA VAL A 48 6.41 -6.09 3.39
C VAL A 48 5.74 -5.51 4.63
N VAL A 49 5.62 -6.33 5.68
CA VAL A 49 5.10 -5.88 6.97
C VAL A 49 6.25 -5.37 7.84
N PHE A 50 6.35 -4.06 7.99
CA PHE A 50 7.34 -3.43 8.87
C PHE A 50 6.74 -3.15 10.26
N LEU A 51 7.19 -3.89 11.28
CA LEU A 51 6.74 -3.74 12.66
C LEU A 51 7.39 -2.52 13.34
N ARG A 52 6.81 -1.34 13.13
CA ARG A 52 7.25 -0.09 13.78
C ARG A 52 7.05 -0.16 15.30
N GLY A 53 7.90 0.57 16.04
CA GLY A 53 7.82 0.65 17.50
C GLY A 53 8.75 -0.30 18.27
N GLY A 54 9.59 -1.06 17.56
CA GLY A 54 10.64 -1.89 18.18
C GLY A 54 10.12 -3.26 18.62
N ALA A 55 9.71 -4.08 17.65
CA ALA A 55 9.36 -5.48 17.92
C ALA A 55 10.56 -6.23 18.51
N ASP A 56 10.37 -6.76 19.71
CA ASP A 56 11.37 -7.60 20.35
C ASP A 56 11.31 -9.02 19.79
N GLY A 57 12.24 -9.33 18.89
CA GLY A 57 12.30 -10.65 18.23
C GLY A 57 12.41 -11.80 19.21
N LEU A 58 13.07 -11.60 20.36
CA LEU A 58 13.22 -12.60 21.42
C LEU A 58 11.97 -12.75 22.32
N SER A 59 10.95 -11.91 22.12
CA SER A 59 9.58 -12.12 22.63
C SER A 59 8.67 -12.81 21.61
N ILE A 60 9.14 -13.02 20.37
CA ILE A 60 8.37 -13.71 19.31
C ILE A 60 8.96 -15.11 19.05
N VAL A 61 10.27 -15.20 18.84
CA VAL A 61 11.01 -16.44 18.65
C VAL A 61 12.20 -16.45 19.59
N ALA A 62 12.20 -17.35 20.56
CA ALA A 62 13.20 -17.41 21.62
C ALA A 62 13.88 -18.78 21.68
N PRO A 63 15.10 -18.88 22.23
CA PRO A 63 15.69 -20.16 22.58
C PRO A 63 14.76 -20.92 23.54
N MET A 64 14.44 -22.15 23.17
CA MET A 64 13.60 -23.07 23.93
C MET A 64 14.46 -24.09 24.70
N ASP A 65 15.61 -24.48 24.14
CA ASP A 65 16.58 -25.39 24.76
C ASP A 65 18.04 -25.00 24.45
N GLY A 66 18.99 -25.85 24.86
CA GLY A 66 20.43 -25.67 24.60
C GLY A 66 21.11 -24.61 25.47
N ASP A 67 22.38 -24.32 25.15
CA ASP A 67 23.21 -23.37 25.91
C ASP A 67 22.64 -21.94 25.86
N ASP A 68 22.08 -21.55 24.71
CA ASP A 68 21.48 -20.23 24.51
C ASP A 68 20.27 -19.99 25.42
N ARG A 69 19.57 -21.04 25.85
CA ARG A 69 18.43 -20.93 26.77
C ARG A 69 18.85 -20.34 28.11
N GLY A 70 19.94 -20.84 28.69
CA GLY A 70 20.43 -20.36 29.99
C GLY A 70 20.86 -18.89 29.92
N TYR A 71 21.55 -18.49 28.84
CA TYR A 71 21.92 -17.10 28.60
C TYR A 71 20.69 -16.20 28.41
N TYR A 72 19.69 -16.66 27.65
CA TYR A 72 18.44 -15.96 27.42
C TYR A 72 17.68 -15.69 28.73
N GLU A 73 17.51 -16.71 29.58
CA GLU A 73 16.83 -16.58 30.87
C GLU A 73 17.57 -15.63 31.82
N ALA A 74 18.90 -15.76 31.92
CA ALA A 74 19.73 -14.90 32.77
C ALA A 74 19.68 -13.43 32.32
N ALA A 75 19.64 -13.17 31.00
CA ALA A 75 19.53 -11.83 30.43
C ALA A 75 18.12 -11.24 30.54
N ARG A 76 17.09 -12.09 30.73
CA ARG A 76 15.67 -11.69 30.68
C ARG A 76 14.87 -12.25 31.88
N PRO A 77 15.28 -11.97 33.13
CA PRO A 77 14.70 -12.63 34.31
C PRO A 77 13.19 -12.42 34.49
N SER A 78 12.63 -11.34 33.94
CA SER A 78 11.19 -11.04 33.98
C SER A 78 10.47 -11.18 32.63
N LEU A 79 11.20 -11.46 31.55
CA LEU A 79 10.67 -11.45 30.18
C LEU A 79 10.93 -12.76 29.43
N ALA A 80 11.60 -13.73 30.03
CA ALA A 80 11.89 -15.01 29.41
C ALA A 80 10.60 -15.82 29.22
N LEU A 81 10.35 -16.25 27.99
CA LEU A 81 9.19 -17.07 27.65
C LEU A 81 9.36 -18.50 28.19
N PRO A 82 8.31 -19.13 28.75
CA PRO A 82 8.43 -20.46 29.34
C PRO A 82 8.65 -21.53 28.26
N ALA A 83 9.50 -22.52 28.57
CA ALA A 83 9.75 -23.68 27.68
C ALA A 83 8.79 -24.85 27.93
N SER A 84 7.98 -24.81 28.99
CA SER A 84 7.05 -25.87 29.40
C SER A 84 5.82 -25.30 30.11
N GLY A 85 4.72 -26.04 30.10
CA GLY A 85 3.43 -25.62 30.66
C GLY A 85 2.48 -25.11 29.58
N ASP A 86 1.35 -24.54 30.01
CA ASP A 86 0.26 -24.16 29.11
C ASP A 86 0.61 -22.97 28.19
N ASP A 87 1.51 -22.10 28.63
CA ASP A 87 2.00 -20.93 27.87
C ASP A 87 3.36 -21.19 27.18
N ALA A 88 3.77 -22.46 27.08
CA ALA A 88 5.07 -22.82 26.52
C ALA A 88 5.23 -22.35 25.07
N LEU A 89 6.48 -22.05 24.72
CA LEU A 89 6.88 -21.87 23.33
C LEU A 89 6.47 -23.08 22.47
N LEU A 90 6.00 -22.79 21.25
CA LEU A 90 5.74 -23.80 20.23
C LEU A 90 7.07 -24.18 19.57
N PRO A 91 7.50 -25.47 19.62
CA PRO A 91 8.82 -25.85 19.14
C PRO A 91 9.03 -25.53 17.66
N LEU A 92 10.17 -24.93 17.34
CA LEU A 92 10.74 -24.81 16.00
C LEU A 92 11.96 -25.72 15.89
N GLU A 93 12.60 -25.77 14.72
CA GLU A 93 13.86 -26.49 14.58
C GLU A 93 15.01 -25.76 15.31
N ARG A 94 16.11 -26.50 15.55
CA ARG A 94 17.39 -25.95 16.04
C ARG A 94 17.31 -25.26 17.41
N GLY A 95 16.41 -25.71 18.27
CA GLY A 95 16.34 -25.29 19.68
C GLY A 95 15.64 -23.96 19.92
N PHE A 96 14.94 -23.43 18.91
CA PHE A 96 14.09 -22.23 19.05
C PHE A 96 12.63 -22.63 19.26
N GLY A 97 11.85 -21.68 19.77
CA GLY A 97 10.40 -21.82 19.89
C GLY A 97 9.69 -20.51 19.58
N LEU A 98 8.49 -20.63 19.02
CA LEU A 98 7.61 -19.52 18.65
C LEU A 98 6.63 -19.22 19.80
N HIS A 99 6.41 -17.96 20.09
CA HIS A 99 5.44 -17.53 21.09
C HIS A 99 4.03 -18.10 20.78
N PRO A 100 3.28 -18.63 21.76
CA PRO A 100 1.97 -19.27 21.51
C PRO A 100 0.94 -18.34 20.86
N ALA A 101 0.96 -17.04 21.20
CA ALA A 101 0.14 -16.02 20.52
C ALA A 101 0.40 -15.88 19.00
N ALA A 102 1.57 -16.32 18.52
CA ALA A 102 1.89 -16.41 17.10
C ALA A 102 1.59 -17.81 16.52
N GLY A 103 0.83 -18.65 17.22
CA GLY A 103 0.57 -20.04 16.84
C GLY A 103 -0.08 -20.22 15.47
N ALA A 104 -0.79 -19.23 14.95
CA ALA A 104 -1.29 -19.25 13.57
C ALA A 104 -0.16 -19.32 12.50
N LEU A 105 1.07 -18.93 12.86
CA LEU A 105 2.25 -19.02 12.00
C LEU A 105 2.97 -20.37 12.13
N HIS A 106 2.71 -21.13 13.20
CA HIS A 106 3.41 -22.39 13.45
C HIS A 106 3.16 -23.45 12.36
N PRO A 107 1.92 -23.68 11.87
CA PRO A 107 1.70 -24.59 10.75
C PRO A 107 2.43 -24.16 9.48
N LEU A 108 2.54 -22.85 9.20
CA LEU A 108 3.30 -22.36 8.04
C LEU A 108 4.78 -22.71 8.15
N TYR A 109 5.35 -22.68 9.36
CA TYR A 109 6.71 -23.12 9.60
C TYR A 109 6.87 -24.62 9.39
N GLN A 110 5.97 -25.43 9.97
CA GLN A 110 5.98 -26.89 9.83
C GLN A 110 5.85 -27.33 8.36
N ASP A 111 5.07 -26.59 7.57
CA ASP A 111 4.87 -26.86 6.14
C ASP A 111 6.03 -26.32 5.25
N GLY A 112 7.08 -25.73 5.83
CA GLY A 112 8.20 -25.13 5.08
C GLY A 112 7.84 -23.84 4.33
N ARG A 113 6.74 -23.18 4.71
CA ARG A 113 6.21 -21.95 4.09
C ARG A 113 6.53 -20.68 4.90
N LEU A 114 7.20 -20.81 6.04
CA LEU A 114 7.71 -19.72 6.86
C LEU A 114 9.15 -20.01 7.26
N ALA A 115 10.02 -19.01 7.13
CA ALA A 115 11.38 -19.03 7.62
C ALA A 115 11.60 -17.92 8.65
N VAL A 116 12.36 -18.22 9.70
CA VAL A 116 12.81 -17.24 10.69
C VAL A 116 14.31 -17.06 10.53
N ILE A 117 14.75 -15.81 10.34
CA ILE A 117 16.16 -15.46 10.17
C ILE A 117 16.62 -14.70 11.41
N HIS A 118 17.37 -15.39 12.28
CA HIS A 118 18.00 -14.78 13.44
C HIS A 118 19.29 -14.05 13.05
N ALA A 119 19.72 -13.13 13.92
CA ALA A 119 20.94 -12.33 13.72
C ALA A 119 20.99 -11.56 12.39
N ALA A 120 19.83 -11.28 11.78
CA ALA A 120 19.69 -10.37 10.65
C ALA A 120 19.39 -8.96 11.16
N GLY A 121 20.24 -8.00 10.84
CA GLY A 121 20.10 -6.63 11.32
C GLY A 121 21.17 -5.72 10.75
N MET A 122 21.21 -4.49 11.28
CA MET A 122 22.20 -3.49 10.88
C MET A 122 23.47 -3.61 11.73
N HIS A 123 24.61 -3.32 11.10
CA HIS A 123 25.89 -3.14 11.80
C HIS A 123 26.02 -1.75 12.44
N ALA A 124 25.06 -0.85 12.19
CA ALA A 124 25.07 0.50 12.73
C ALA A 124 24.73 0.49 14.23
N ASP A 125 25.63 1.04 15.05
CA ASP A 125 25.43 1.20 16.49
C ASP A 125 24.60 2.48 16.75
N THR A 126 23.31 2.43 16.44
CA THR A 126 22.35 3.49 16.76
C THR A 126 21.37 3.06 17.83
N ARG A 127 21.11 3.95 18.78
CA ARG A 127 20.06 3.77 19.81
C ARG A 127 18.79 4.55 19.49
N SER A 128 18.74 5.25 18.35
CA SER A 128 17.57 5.97 17.87
C SER A 128 16.68 5.01 17.07
N HIS A 129 15.44 4.80 17.54
CA HIS A 129 14.46 4.04 16.79
C HIS A 129 14.13 4.66 15.43
N PHE A 130 14.19 5.99 15.30
CA PHE A 130 13.94 6.67 14.02
C PHE A 130 15.06 6.40 13.03
N ASP A 131 16.32 6.55 13.47
CA ASP A 131 17.49 6.31 12.63
C ASP A 131 17.57 4.84 12.22
N ALA A 132 17.26 3.91 13.13
CA ALA A 132 17.24 2.49 12.82
C ALA A 132 16.17 2.15 11.77
N GLN A 133 14.95 2.67 11.92
CA GLN A 133 13.89 2.49 10.94
C GLN A 133 14.28 3.06 9.58
N GLU A 134 14.80 4.29 9.56
CA GLU A 134 15.25 4.94 8.33
C GLU A 134 16.35 4.14 7.61
N LEU A 135 17.36 3.65 8.33
CA LEU A 135 18.42 2.83 7.75
C LEU A 135 17.92 1.49 7.19
N MET A 136 17.00 0.81 7.89
CA MET A 136 16.37 -0.42 7.39
C MET A 136 15.54 -0.15 6.14
N GLU A 137 14.77 0.93 6.13
CA GLU A 137 13.93 1.32 5.00
C GLU A 137 14.74 1.85 3.81
N LEU A 138 15.86 2.52 4.03
CA LEU A 138 16.77 2.90 2.94
C LEU A 138 17.51 1.69 2.35
N GLY A 139 17.78 0.67 3.16
CA GLY A 139 18.58 -0.49 2.77
C GLY A 139 20.05 -0.13 2.43
N THR A 140 20.55 0.97 2.99
CA THR A 140 21.93 1.44 2.83
C THR A 140 22.56 1.65 4.21
N PRO A 141 23.02 0.58 4.89
CA PRO A 141 23.38 0.62 6.31
C PRO A 141 24.52 1.59 6.67
N SER A 142 25.32 2.02 5.68
CA SER A 142 26.42 2.97 5.85
C SER A 142 26.10 4.41 5.42
N SER A 143 24.93 4.67 4.83
CA SER A 143 24.59 5.98 4.29
C SER A 143 23.12 6.32 4.47
N ARG A 144 22.86 7.44 5.14
CA ARG A 144 21.52 8.05 5.28
C ARG A 144 21.23 9.13 4.25
N THR A 145 22.18 9.45 3.38
CA THR A 145 22.00 10.48 2.35
C THR A 145 21.42 9.91 1.06
N THR A 146 21.10 8.61 1.04
CA THR A 146 20.48 7.95 -0.10
C THR A 146 19.09 8.53 -0.34
N SER A 147 18.87 9.11 -1.52
CA SER A 147 17.62 9.78 -1.88
C SER A 147 16.53 8.84 -2.40
N THR A 148 16.74 7.52 -2.33
CA THR A 148 15.78 6.49 -2.76
C THR A 148 15.71 5.36 -1.75
N GLY A 149 14.52 4.80 -1.55
CA GLY A 149 14.31 3.64 -0.70
C GLY A 149 14.72 2.33 -1.36
N TRP A 150 14.89 1.25 -0.58
CA TRP A 150 15.32 -0.03 -1.15
C TRP A 150 14.26 -0.65 -2.08
N ILE A 151 12.97 -0.48 -1.78
CA ILE A 151 11.88 -1.00 -2.63
C ILE A 151 11.83 -0.22 -3.94
N THR A 152 12.01 1.11 -3.91
CA THR A 152 12.14 1.93 -5.13
C THR A 152 13.25 1.40 -6.03
N ARG A 153 14.43 1.10 -5.47
CA ARG A 153 15.56 0.56 -6.24
C ARG A 153 15.30 -0.87 -6.72
N HIS A 154 14.61 -1.68 -5.92
CA HIS A 154 14.19 -3.02 -6.32
C HIS A 154 13.27 -2.96 -7.54
N LEU A 155 12.18 -2.18 -7.49
CA LEU A 155 11.23 -2.03 -8.60
C LEU A 155 11.91 -1.48 -9.87
N ALA A 156 12.85 -0.56 -9.72
CA ALA A 156 13.61 0.00 -10.86
C ALA A 156 14.58 -0.99 -11.52
N SER A 157 14.98 -2.06 -10.81
CA SER A 157 15.91 -3.07 -11.31
C SER A 157 15.29 -4.45 -11.51
N ALA A 158 14.01 -4.63 -11.15
CA ALA A 158 13.30 -5.89 -11.26
C ALA A 158 13.14 -6.32 -12.73
N PRO A 159 13.51 -7.55 -13.09
CA PRO A 159 13.29 -8.06 -14.44
C PRO A 159 11.81 -8.31 -14.70
N GLY A 160 11.38 -8.19 -15.95
CA GLY A 160 10.02 -8.57 -16.37
C GLY A 160 8.91 -7.60 -15.97
N MET A 161 9.26 -6.36 -15.57
CA MET A 161 8.28 -5.29 -15.36
C MET A 161 7.66 -4.87 -16.70
N PRO A 162 6.32 -4.91 -16.86
CA PRO A 162 5.66 -4.31 -18.02
C PRO A 162 6.07 -2.85 -18.22
N ALA A 163 6.13 -2.41 -19.48
CA ALA A 163 6.49 -1.03 -19.82
C ALA A 163 5.46 0.00 -19.31
N GLU A 164 4.22 -0.43 -19.08
CA GLU A 164 3.13 0.38 -18.54
C GLU A 164 2.47 -0.39 -17.40
N ILE A 165 2.71 0.04 -16.16
CA ILE A 165 2.04 -0.46 -14.95
C ILE A 165 1.46 0.75 -14.23
N LEU A 166 0.16 0.73 -13.94
CA LEU A 166 -0.51 1.86 -13.29
C LEU A 166 -0.05 2.02 -11.83
N MET A 167 0.02 0.91 -11.11
CA MET A 167 0.34 0.87 -9.68
C MET A 167 1.25 -0.33 -9.36
N PRO A 168 2.55 -0.26 -9.64
CA PRO A 168 3.50 -1.33 -9.31
C PRO A 168 3.74 -1.44 -7.80
N SER A 169 3.41 -0.40 -7.02
CA SER A 169 3.54 -0.43 -5.57
C SER A 169 2.42 0.31 -4.85
N LEU A 170 1.98 -0.28 -3.75
CA LEU A 170 1.04 0.28 -2.80
C LEU A 170 1.77 0.45 -1.46
N ALA A 171 1.47 1.52 -0.73
CA ALA A 171 1.89 1.68 0.66
C ALA A 171 0.64 1.83 1.51
N VAL A 172 0.38 0.86 2.39
CA VAL A 172 -0.85 0.90 3.19
C VAL A 172 -0.69 1.74 4.47
N SER A 173 -0.51 3.04 4.29
CA SER A 173 -0.28 4.02 5.36
C SER A 173 -0.58 5.45 4.91
N ASP A 174 -0.79 6.35 5.88
CA ASP A 174 -1.09 7.79 5.68
C ASP A 174 -0.02 8.54 4.87
N ALA A 175 1.22 8.02 4.88
CA ALA A 175 2.34 8.59 4.15
C ALA A 175 3.17 7.49 3.49
N GLN A 176 3.87 7.86 2.42
CA GLN A 176 4.80 6.97 1.74
C GLN A 176 5.99 6.66 2.66
N PRO A 177 6.30 5.37 2.91
CA PRO A 177 7.45 4.98 3.72
C PRO A 177 8.77 5.32 3.01
N THR A 178 9.84 5.47 3.80
CA THR A 178 11.20 5.69 3.30
C THR A 178 11.65 4.55 2.39
N SER A 179 11.12 3.34 2.56
CA SER A 179 11.40 2.18 1.68
C SER A 179 10.97 2.40 0.23
N LEU A 180 10.01 3.29 0.01
CA LEU A 180 9.51 3.70 -1.29
C LEU A 180 9.97 5.12 -1.65
N LEU A 181 10.87 5.75 -0.89
CA LEU A 181 11.37 7.10 -1.17
C LEU A 181 11.88 7.21 -2.62
N GLY A 182 11.53 8.30 -3.29
CA GLY A 182 11.90 8.57 -4.68
C GLY A 182 11.08 7.82 -5.73
N SER A 183 10.19 6.91 -5.33
CA SER A 183 9.22 6.31 -6.23
C SER A 183 8.20 7.35 -6.69
N ARG A 184 7.78 7.24 -7.95
CA ARG A 184 6.79 8.12 -8.59
C ARG A 184 5.47 7.40 -8.87
N GLU A 185 5.49 6.08 -8.73
CA GLU A 185 4.41 5.17 -9.12
C GLU A 185 3.82 4.49 -7.88
N THR A 186 4.31 4.84 -6.70
CA THR A 186 3.75 4.41 -5.41
C THR A 186 2.53 5.22 -5.07
N ILE A 187 1.52 4.54 -4.56
CA ILE A 187 0.34 5.16 -3.99
C ILE A 187 0.31 4.83 -2.50
N ALA A 188 0.17 5.84 -1.65
CA ALA A 188 0.08 5.65 -0.21
C ALA A 188 -1.36 5.88 0.26
N MET A 189 -2.00 4.86 0.83
CA MET A 189 -3.36 4.93 1.37
C MET A 189 -3.57 3.92 2.48
N ASP A 190 -4.17 4.33 3.58
CA ASP A 190 -4.56 3.44 4.67
C ASP A 190 -6.02 2.94 4.54
N ASP A 191 -6.85 3.67 3.79
CA ASP A 191 -8.26 3.39 3.51
C ASP A 191 -8.63 3.88 2.09
N PRO A 192 -9.27 3.07 1.23
CA PRO A 192 -9.78 3.53 -0.07
C PRO A 192 -10.71 4.74 0.03
N ASP A 193 -11.50 4.82 1.11
CA ASP A 193 -12.44 5.91 1.34
C ASP A 193 -11.73 7.23 1.70
N SER A 194 -10.46 7.18 2.13
CA SER A 194 -9.68 8.39 2.45
C SER A 194 -9.23 9.17 1.21
N PHE A 195 -9.39 8.59 0.02
CA PHE A 195 -9.07 9.21 -1.26
C PHE A 195 -10.22 10.04 -1.85
N ASP A 196 -11.22 10.42 -1.04
CA ASP A 196 -12.23 11.38 -1.48
C ASP A 196 -11.71 12.83 -1.39
N ILE A 197 -11.87 13.59 -2.49
CA ILE A 197 -11.56 15.03 -2.52
C ILE A 197 -12.71 15.76 -1.82
N ASP A 198 -12.77 15.64 -0.49
CA ASP A 198 -13.85 16.19 0.34
C ASP A 198 -13.53 17.60 0.86
N THR A 199 -13.07 18.47 -0.03
CA THR A 199 -12.75 19.87 0.33
C THR A 199 -13.95 20.81 0.18
N GLY A 200 -15.16 20.29 -0.06
CA GLY A 200 -16.38 21.06 -0.29
C GLY A 200 -17.66 20.25 -0.10
N GLY A 201 -18.83 20.87 -0.31
CA GLY A 201 -20.10 20.15 -0.16
C GLY A 201 -20.25 19.00 -1.16
N TRP A 202 -20.77 17.84 -0.72
CA TRP A 202 -20.97 16.59 -1.48
C TRP A 202 -21.45 16.78 -2.94
N ARG A 203 -22.28 17.79 -3.18
CA ARG A 203 -22.83 18.14 -4.50
C ARG A 203 -21.80 18.61 -5.53
N TRP A 204 -20.59 19.00 -5.10
CA TRP A 204 -19.54 19.53 -5.96
C TRP A 204 -18.39 18.56 -6.21
N ARG A 205 -18.42 17.36 -5.60
CA ARG A 205 -17.33 16.37 -5.68
C ARG A 205 -17.00 16.00 -7.12
N ASP A 206 -18.00 15.64 -7.92
CA ASP A 206 -17.81 15.30 -9.34
C ASP A 206 -17.19 16.46 -10.14
N VAL A 207 -17.63 17.69 -9.85
CA VAL A 207 -17.14 18.90 -10.52
C VAL A 207 -15.69 19.19 -10.13
N GLN A 208 -15.32 19.01 -8.86
CA GLN A 208 -13.95 19.18 -8.38
C GLN A 208 -13.01 18.14 -9.02
N ARG A 209 -13.42 16.87 -9.07
CA ARG A 209 -12.66 15.80 -9.73
C ARG A 209 -12.44 16.06 -11.21
N LEU A 210 -13.50 16.42 -11.93
CA LEU A 210 -13.41 16.77 -13.36
C LEU A 210 -12.51 17.99 -13.60
N THR A 211 -12.58 18.98 -12.70
CA THR A 211 -11.73 20.18 -12.78
C THR A 211 -10.27 19.84 -12.56
N LEU A 212 -9.95 19.02 -11.54
CA LEU A 212 -8.58 18.55 -11.29
C LEU A 212 -8.05 17.70 -12.45
N ARG A 213 -8.85 16.80 -13.01
CA ARG A 213 -8.49 16.05 -14.23
C ARG A 213 -8.14 16.98 -15.38
N ARG A 214 -8.94 18.04 -15.57
CA ARG A 214 -8.67 19.02 -16.63
C ARG A 214 -7.35 19.76 -16.38
N ILE A 215 -7.11 20.23 -15.16
CA ILE A 215 -5.87 20.92 -14.78
C ILE A 215 -4.66 20.01 -15.01
N TYR A 216 -4.73 18.74 -14.63
CA TYR A 216 -3.62 17.80 -14.80
C TYR A 216 -3.48 17.24 -16.23
N ARG A 217 -4.52 17.28 -17.06
CA ARG A 217 -4.43 16.98 -18.50
C ARG A 217 -3.85 18.15 -19.29
N GLU A 218 -4.09 19.39 -18.86
CA GLU A 218 -3.54 20.60 -19.46
C GLU A 218 -2.06 20.78 -19.03
N GLY A 219 -1.15 20.00 -19.63
CA GLY A 219 0.29 20.16 -19.50
C GLY A 219 1.10 18.86 -19.47
N SER A 220 2.40 18.97 -19.74
CA SER A 220 3.35 17.83 -19.78
C SER A 220 4.37 17.84 -18.65
N GLY A 221 4.23 18.74 -17.67
CA GLY A 221 5.15 18.84 -16.53
C GLY A 221 5.06 17.66 -15.56
N ARG A 222 6.05 17.58 -14.66
CA ARG A 222 6.16 16.49 -13.67
C ARG A 222 4.95 16.42 -12.73
N VAL A 223 4.39 17.57 -12.36
CA VAL A 223 3.21 17.67 -11.50
C VAL A 223 1.96 17.17 -12.23
N GLN A 224 1.80 17.51 -13.50
CA GLN A 224 0.70 17.05 -14.34
C GLN A 224 0.73 15.54 -14.56
N ALA A 225 1.91 14.96 -14.80
CA ALA A 225 2.05 13.51 -14.92
C ALA A 225 1.66 12.79 -13.62
N ALA A 226 2.19 13.25 -12.47
CA ALA A 226 1.84 12.69 -11.16
C ALA A 226 0.34 12.85 -10.85
N GLY A 227 -0.25 14.00 -11.16
CA GLY A 227 -1.67 14.25 -10.97
C GLY A 227 -2.56 13.35 -11.83
N ARG A 228 -2.19 13.09 -13.09
CA ARG A 228 -2.93 12.11 -13.93
C ARG A 228 -2.83 10.70 -13.37
N GLN A 229 -1.64 10.26 -12.99
CA GLN A 229 -1.43 8.93 -12.42
C GLN A 229 -2.22 8.73 -11.13
N ALA A 230 -2.21 9.72 -10.23
CA ALA A 230 -3.00 9.69 -9.01
C ALA A 230 -4.50 9.58 -9.31
N MET A 231 -5.02 10.39 -10.24
CA MET A 231 -6.43 10.35 -10.61
C MET A 231 -6.82 9.03 -11.30
N ASP A 232 -5.97 8.49 -12.17
CA ASP A 232 -6.26 7.22 -12.86
C ASP A 232 -6.23 6.03 -11.90
N ALA A 233 -5.39 6.07 -10.88
CA ALA A 233 -5.42 5.08 -9.81
C ALA A 233 -6.61 5.23 -8.87
N MET A 234 -7.07 6.46 -8.58
CA MET A 234 -8.31 6.69 -7.83
C MET A 234 -9.52 6.07 -8.53
N ASP A 235 -9.68 6.33 -9.84
CA ASP A 235 -10.79 5.73 -10.62
C ASP A 235 -10.76 4.20 -10.54
N LEU A 236 -9.55 3.61 -10.57
CA LEU A 236 -9.37 2.17 -10.52
C LEU A 236 -9.76 1.63 -9.15
N ILE A 237 -9.30 2.27 -8.08
CA ILE A 237 -9.60 1.83 -6.72
C ILE A 237 -11.08 1.99 -6.43
N GLU A 238 -11.71 3.10 -6.80
CA GLU A 238 -13.16 3.28 -6.63
C GLU A 238 -13.98 2.28 -7.43
N ALA A 239 -13.57 1.97 -8.67
CA ALA A 239 -14.26 0.97 -9.48
C ALA A 239 -14.30 -0.41 -8.82
N TYR A 240 -13.38 -0.68 -7.89
CA TYR A 240 -13.21 -1.98 -7.25
C TYR A 240 -13.33 -1.96 -5.71
N ALA A 241 -13.41 -0.79 -5.07
CA ALA A 241 -13.54 -0.65 -3.63
C ALA A 241 -14.90 -1.18 -3.13
N ASP A 242 -15.93 -1.03 -3.96
CA ASP A 242 -17.28 -1.53 -3.71
C ASP A 242 -17.47 -3.01 -4.15
N GLU A 243 -16.48 -3.63 -4.79
CA GLU A 243 -16.57 -5.06 -5.04
C GLU A 243 -16.39 -5.82 -3.72
N ASP A 244 -17.46 -6.49 -3.28
CA ASP A 244 -17.45 -7.49 -2.22
C ASP A 244 -16.62 -8.70 -2.65
N ILE A 245 -15.30 -8.52 -2.71
CA ILE A 245 -14.35 -9.57 -3.03
C ILE A 245 -14.35 -10.55 -1.85
N GLU A 246 -15.04 -11.68 -2.02
CA GLU A 246 -15.07 -12.74 -1.02
C GLU A 246 -13.63 -13.19 -0.69
N PRO A 247 -13.21 -13.19 0.60
CA PRO A 247 -11.92 -13.70 1.00
C PRO A 247 -11.75 -15.17 0.59
N ALA A 248 -10.63 -15.48 -0.05
CA ALA A 248 -10.31 -16.87 -0.38
C ALA A 248 -9.96 -17.67 0.89
N ASN A 249 -10.07 -19.00 0.82
CA ASN A 249 -9.64 -19.93 1.88
C ASN A 249 -10.30 -19.69 3.26
N GLY A 250 -11.49 -19.08 3.29
CA GLY A 250 -12.20 -18.80 4.54
C GLY A 250 -11.53 -17.73 5.41
N ALA A 251 -10.65 -16.89 4.84
CA ALA A 251 -9.95 -15.85 5.57
C ALA A 251 -10.94 -14.84 6.19
N GLN A 252 -10.75 -14.54 7.47
CA GLN A 252 -11.52 -13.53 8.20
C GLN A 252 -10.58 -12.41 8.62
N TYR A 253 -10.79 -11.22 8.06
CA TYR A 253 -10.01 -10.05 8.42
C TYR A 253 -10.65 -9.39 9.65
N PRO A 254 -9.91 -9.21 10.77
CA PRO A 254 -10.44 -8.54 11.94
C PRO A 254 -10.71 -7.06 11.66
N SER A 255 -11.63 -6.44 12.39
CA SER A 255 -11.95 -5.01 12.28
C SER A 255 -10.90 -4.09 12.91
N THR A 256 -9.67 -4.55 13.06
CA THR A 256 -8.53 -3.74 13.51
C THR A 256 -7.96 -2.95 12.33
N SER A 257 -7.13 -1.94 12.60
CA SER A 257 -6.46 -1.18 11.53
C SER A 257 -5.64 -2.13 10.64
N PHE A 258 -4.74 -2.92 11.22
CA PHE A 258 -3.94 -3.89 10.48
C PHE A 258 -4.79 -4.92 9.70
N GLY A 259 -5.91 -5.38 10.27
CA GLY A 259 -6.82 -6.29 9.58
C GLY A 259 -7.45 -5.67 8.32
N ARG A 260 -7.88 -4.40 8.39
CA ARG A 260 -8.37 -3.66 7.23
C ARG A 260 -7.26 -3.42 6.19
N GLN A 261 -6.05 -3.08 6.64
CA GLN A 261 -4.91 -2.88 5.74
C GLN A 261 -4.58 -4.15 4.95
N MET A 262 -4.53 -5.30 5.62
CA MET A 262 -4.30 -6.58 4.94
C MET A 262 -5.47 -7.00 4.03
N LYS A 263 -6.71 -6.64 4.40
CA LYS A 263 -7.87 -6.83 3.52
C LYS A 263 -7.70 -6.03 2.23
N LEU A 264 -7.31 -4.76 2.34
CA LEU A 264 -7.06 -3.89 1.18
C LEU A 264 -5.97 -4.46 0.27
N VAL A 265 -4.82 -4.87 0.82
CA VAL A 265 -3.75 -5.52 0.04
C VAL A 265 -4.30 -6.72 -0.73
N ALA A 266 -5.05 -7.60 -0.05
CA ALA A 266 -5.62 -8.79 -0.68
C ALA A 266 -6.63 -8.46 -1.78
N GLN A 267 -7.44 -7.40 -1.62
CA GLN A 267 -8.34 -6.92 -2.67
C GLN A 267 -7.54 -6.45 -3.88
N ILE A 268 -6.56 -5.56 -3.69
CA ILE A 268 -5.72 -5.04 -4.78
C ILE A 268 -4.95 -6.16 -5.52
N VAL A 269 -4.43 -7.15 -4.79
CA VAL A 269 -3.80 -8.33 -5.39
C VAL A 269 -4.78 -9.09 -6.29
N LYS A 270 -6.03 -9.30 -5.84
CA LYS A 270 -7.06 -10.00 -6.61
C LYS A 270 -7.53 -9.24 -7.85
N LEU A 271 -7.38 -7.92 -7.89
CA LEU A 271 -7.72 -7.10 -9.06
C LEU A 271 -6.75 -7.29 -10.22
N ASP A 272 -5.57 -7.85 -9.97
CA ASP A 272 -4.57 -8.15 -11.00
C ASP A 272 -4.14 -6.93 -11.85
N ILE A 273 -4.09 -5.77 -11.20
CA ILE A 273 -3.78 -4.48 -11.84
C ILE A 273 -2.27 -4.17 -11.92
N GLY A 274 -1.43 -5.21 -11.76
CA GLY A 274 0.02 -5.14 -11.88
C GLY A 274 0.77 -4.75 -10.59
N LEU A 275 0.15 -4.88 -9.42
CA LEU A 275 0.80 -4.69 -8.13
C LEU A 275 2.01 -5.63 -7.99
N ARG A 276 3.16 -5.12 -7.57
CA ARG A 276 4.37 -5.93 -7.33
C ARG A 276 4.81 -5.93 -5.87
N VAL A 277 4.64 -4.79 -5.19
CA VAL A 277 5.01 -4.65 -3.79
C VAL A 277 3.92 -3.90 -3.01
N ALA A 278 3.59 -4.38 -1.83
CA ALA A 278 2.70 -3.71 -0.86
C ALA A 278 3.35 -3.58 0.51
#